data_AF-R5ANB9-F1
#
_entry.id   AF-R5ANB9-F1
#
_cell.length_a   1.000
_cell.length_b   1.000
_cell.length_c   1.000
_cell.angle_alpha   90.00
_cell.angle_beta   90.00
_cell.angle_gamma   90.00
#
_symmetry.space_group_name_H-M   'P 1'
#
loop_
_entity.id
_entity.type
_entity.pdbx_description
1 polymer ?
#
loop_
_entity_poly.entity_id
_entity_poly.type
_entity_poly.pdbx_seq_one_letter_code
_entity_poly.pdbx_strand_id
1 'polypeptide(L)' 'MGRRNIEMLEEIALEYKPFLMGKRFITDAQLSERLGISRRTLQDFRDRGIIPFYRLDGKILYEETDIEEYLSSIYIPKY' A
#
# COMPACT_ATOMS: atom_id res chain seq x y z
N MET A 1 -18.45 -35.87 -4.99
CA MET A 1 -17.94 -35.13 -3.81
C MET A 1 -16.82 -34.21 -4.28
N GLY A 2 -17.01 -32.89 -4.32
CA GLY A 2 -15.96 -31.97 -4.81
C GLY A 2 -16.40 -30.52 -5.06
N ARG A 3 -17.68 -30.18 -4.84
CA ARG A 3 -18.22 -28.81 -4.96
C ARG A 3 -18.16 -28.07 -3.61
N ARG A 4 -16.97 -27.94 -3.01
CA ARG A 4 -16.80 -27.17 -1.75
C ARG A 4 -15.57 -26.27 -1.72
N ASN A 5 -14.72 -26.31 -2.75
CA ASN A 5 -13.50 -25.50 -2.82
C ASN A 5 -13.64 -24.25 -3.71
N ILE A 6 -14.63 -24.22 -4.61
CA ILE A 6 -14.82 -23.11 -5.55
C ILE A 6 -15.53 -21.95 -4.83
N GLU A 7 -16.52 -22.27 -4.00
CA GLU A 7 -17.30 -21.26 -3.27
C GLU A 7 -16.45 -20.49 -2.24
N MET A 8 -15.49 -21.16 -1.57
CA MET A 8 -14.53 -20.47 -0.69
C MET A 8 -13.57 -19.57 -1.46
N LEU A 9 -13.15 -19.97 -2.68
CA LEU A 9 -12.29 -19.15 -3.52
C LEU A 9 -13.05 -17.93 -4.05
N GLU A 10 -14.33 -18.08 -4.36
CA GLU A 10 -15.19 -16.98 -4.79
C GLU A 10 -15.49 -15.99 -3.64
N GLU A 11 -15.73 -16.46 -2.41
CA GLU A 11 -15.83 -15.56 -1.24
C GLU A 11 -14.52 -14.82 -0.96
N ILE A 12 -13.37 -15.50 -1.05
CA ILE A 12 -12.06 -14.85 -0.93
C ILE A 12 -11.89 -13.82 -2.04
N ALA A 13 -12.18 -14.17 -3.31
CA ALA A 13 -12.05 -13.26 -4.45
C ALA A 13 -13.01 -12.05 -4.39
N LEU A 14 -14.19 -12.20 -3.80
CA LEU A 14 -15.17 -11.12 -3.60
C LEU A 14 -14.78 -10.20 -2.43
N GLU A 15 -14.14 -10.73 -1.39
CA GLU A 15 -13.56 -9.95 -0.29
C GLU A 15 -12.25 -9.25 -0.71
N TYR A 16 -11.54 -9.80 -1.70
CA TYR A 16 -10.48 -9.14 -2.47
C TYR A 16 -11.06 -8.07 -3.41
N LYS A 17 -11.57 -7.00 -2.79
CA LYS A 17 -11.81 -5.69 -3.41
C LYS A 17 -10.77 -5.42 -4.49
N PRO A 18 -11.22 -4.99 -5.68
CA PRO A 18 -10.48 -5.09 -6.93
C PRO A 18 -9.08 -4.53 -6.77
N PHE A 19 -8.11 -5.43 -6.72
CA PHE A 19 -6.74 -5.10 -7.05
C PHE A 19 -6.78 -4.33 -8.37
N LEU A 20 -6.42 -3.05 -8.35
CA LEU A 20 -6.02 -2.39 -9.57
C LEU A 20 -4.77 -3.15 -10.04
N MET A 21 -4.95 -4.11 -10.94
CA MET A 21 -3.84 -4.76 -11.65
C MET A 21 -2.83 -5.46 -10.72
N GLY A 22 -3.29 -6.16 -9.68
CA GLY A 22 -2.45 -6.88 -8.72
C GLY A 22 -1.68 -5.99 -7.72
N LYS A 23 -1.89 -4.68 -7.75
CA LYS A 23 -1.21 -3.71 -6.87
C LYS A 23 -2.17 -3.21 -5.79
N ARG A 24 -1.65 -3.10 -4.57
CA ARG A 24 -2.39 -2.53 -3.44
C ARG A 24 -1.95 -1.09 -3.22
N PHE A 25 -2.93 -0.23 -3.05
CA PHE A 25 -2.72 1.18 -2.77
C PHE A 25 -3.14 1.49 -1.34
N ILE A 26 -2.31 2.23 -0.64
CA ILE A 26 -2.55 2.71 0.71
C ILE A 26 -2.68 4.23 0.71
N THR A 27 -3.57 4.74 1.54
CA THR A 27 -3.77 6.19 1.70
C THR A 27 -2.73 6.80 2.63
N ASP A 28 -2.61 8.12 2.61
CA ASP A 28 -1.75 8.89 3.53
C ASP A 28 -2.01 8.57 5.01
N ALA A 29 -3.27 8.34 5.41
CA ALA A 29 -3.62 7.93 6.76
C ALA A 29 -3.02 6.56 7.11
N GLN A 30 -3.27 5.56 6.26
CA GLN A 30 -2.80 4.18 6.50
C GLN A 30 -1.28 4.08 6.46
N LEU A 31 -0.63 4.78 5.54
CA LEU A 31 0.83 4.80 5.46
C LEU A 31 1.44 5.47 6.69
N SER A 32 0.82 6.54 7.20
CA SER A 32 1.29 7.24 8.40
C SER A 32 1.23 6.35 9.64
N GLU A 33 0.15 5.58 9.79
CA GLU A 33 -0.01 4.61 10.88
C GLU A 33 1.00 3.46 10.76
N ARG A 34 1.18 2.92 9.55
CA ARG A 34 2.10 1.79 9.32
C ARG A 34 3.56 2.14 9.59
N LEU A 35 3.98 3.35 9.19
CA LEU A 35 5.33 3.84 9.41
C LEU A 35 5.53 4.46 10.80
N GLY A 36 4.45 4.70 11.55
CA GLY A 36 4.51 5.41 12.81
C GLY A 36 4.98 6.87 12.67
N ILE A 37 4.78 7.48 11.50
CA ILE A 37 5.19 8.87 11.23
C ILE A 37 3.96 9.77 11.07
N SER A 38 4.17 11.08 11.25
CA SER A 38 3.09 12.04 11.02
C SER A 38 2.76 12.21 9.54
N ARG A 39 1.50 12.50 9.22
CA ARG A 39 1.06 12.91 7.87
C ARG A 39 1.85 14.10 7.32
N ARG A 40 2.32 15.00 8.20
CA ARG A 40 3.23 16.11 7.85
C ARG A 40 4.57 15.61 7.32
N THR A 41 5.10 14.52 7.87
CA THR A 41 6.32 13.85 7.38
C THR A 41 6.08 13.21 6.01
N LEU A 42 4.94 12.56 5.80
CA LEU A 42 4.57 12.04 4.47
C LEU A 42 4.41 13.15 3.43
N GLN A 43 3.89 14.31 3.84
CA GLN A 43 3.83 15.46 2.96
C GLN A 43 5.24 15.97 2.58
N ASP A 44 6.17 16.04 3.54
CA ASP A 44 7.57 16.41 3.27
C ASP A 44 8.26 15.39 2.35
N PHE A 45 8.00 14.09 2.53
CA PHE A 45 8.51 13.05 1.63
C PHE A 45 7.99 13.20 0.20
N ARG A 46 6.73 13.59 0.03
CA ARG A 46 6.18 13.89 -1.30
C ARG A 46 6.78 15.16 -1.91
N ASP A 47 6.92 16.21 -1.11
CA ASP A 47 7.48 17.50 -1.55
C ASP A 47 8.94 17.34 -2.01
N ARG A 48 9.70 16.51 -1.30
CA ARG A 48 11.08 16.15 -1.64
C ARG A 48 11.22 15.09 -2.72
N GLY A 49 10.11 14.49 -3.19
CA GLY A 49 10.13 13.42 -4.19
C GLY A 49 10.78 12.12 -3.71
N ILE A 50 10.76 11.87 -2.40
CA ILE A 50 11.41 10.71 -1.76
C ILE A 50 10.63 9.42 -2.02
N ILE A 51 9.30 9.49 -1.94
CA ILE A 51 8.41 8.34 -2.17
C ILE A 51 7.49 8.60 -3.36
N PRO A 52 7.28 7.61 -4.25
CA PRO A 52 6.33 7.72 -5.33
C PRO A 52 4.90 7.79 -4.78
N PHE A 53 4.09 8.67 -5.36
CA PHE A 53 2.71 8.86 -4.97
C PHE A 53 1.82 9.05 -6.19
N TYR A 54 0.58 8.65 -6.05
CA TYR A 54 -0.47 8.77 -7.05
C TYR A 54 -1.56 9.69 -6.54
N ARG A 55 -1.98 10.65 -7.36
CA ARG A 55 -3.13 11.50 -7.06
C ARG A 55 -4.35 10.96 -7.79
N LEU A 56 -5.34 10.48 -7.04
CA LEU A 56 -6.59 9.98 -7.58
C LEU A 56 -7.75 10.73 -6.92
N ASP A 57 -8.50 11.49 -7.71
CA ASP A 57 -9.70 12.21 -7.26
C ASP A 57 -9.46 13.10 -6.01
N GLY A 58 -8.32 13.80 -5.98
CA GLY A 58 -7.91 14.64 -4.84
C GLY A 58 -7.38 13.88 -3.63
N LYS A 59 -7.38 12.54 -3.64
CA LYS A 59 -6.73 11.69 -2.64
C LYS A 59 -5.32 11.33 -3.08
N ILE A 60 -4.48 11.11 -2.08
CA ILE A 60 -3.09 10.66 -2.25
C ILE A 60 -3.04 9.19 -1.89
N LEU A 61 -2.52 8.42 -2.84
CA LEU A 61 -2.33 6.99 -2.77
C LEU A 61 -0.86 6.67 -2.96
N TYR A 62 -0.40 5.65 -2.25
CA TYR A 62 0.92 5.09 -2.39
C TYR A 62 0.78 3.63 -2.75
N GLU A 63 1.57 3.14 -3.68
CA GLU A 63 1.62 1.72 -3.99
C GLU A 63 2.40 1.00 -2.87
N GLU A 64 1.83 -0.06 -2.29
CA GLU A 64 2.49 -0.79 -1.20
C GLU A 64 3.85 -1.36 -1.62
N THR A 65 3.96 -1.87 -2.85
CA THR A 65 5.20 -2.46 -3.37
C THR A 65 6.29 -1.40 -3.49
N ASP A 66 6.02 -0.25 -4.09
CA ASP A 66 6.98 0.85 -4.17
C ASP A 66 7.45 1.32 -2.79
N ILE A 67 6.52 1.43 -1.82
CA ILE A 67 6.86 1.81 -0.45
C ILE A 67 7.73 0.74 0.20
N GLU A 68 7.41 -0.55 0.03
CA GLU A 68 8.18 -1.65 0.58
C GLU A 68 9.58 -1.74 -0.03
N GLU A 69 9.72 -1.56 -1.35
CA GLU A 69 11.02 -1.48 -2.03
C GLU A 69 11.82 -0.26 -1.56
N TYR A 70 11.18 0.90 -1.42
CA TYR A 70 11.83 2.09 -0.86
C TYR A 70 12.30 1.86 0.58
N LEU A 71 11.45 1.31 1.44
CA LEU A 71 11.80 0.98 2.82
C LEU A 71 12.94 -0.03 2.89
N SER A 72 12.93 -1.05 2.03
CA SER A 72 14.00 -2.03 1.92
C SER A 72 15.31 -1.39 1.46
N SER A 73 15.25 -0.45 0.52
CA SER A 73 16.43 0.27 0.03
C SER A 73 17.07 1.21 1.06
N ILE A 74 16.28 1.75 1.99
CA ILE A 74 16.80 2.63 3.06
C ILE A 74 17.10 1.88 4.37
N TYR A 75 16.65 0.63 4.50
CA TYR A 75 16.80 -0.14 5.73
C TYR A 75 18.26 -0.53 5.94
N ILE A 76 18.92 0.15 6.87
CA ILE A 76 20.25 -0.22 7.36
C ILE A 76 20.03 -1.04 8.63
N PRO A 77 20.32 -2.37 8.63
CA PRO A 77 20.18 -3.18 9.82
C PRO A 77 21.10 -2.64 10.92
N LYS A 78 20.51 -2.30 12.08
CA LYS A 78 21.30 -2.02 13.29
C LYS A 78 21.89 -3.34 13.79
N TYR A 79 23.21 -3.47 13.69
CA TYR A 79 24.00 -4.48 14.39
C TYR A 79 24.09 -4.16 15.88
#